data_AF-A0A382XG52-F1
#
_entry.id   AF-A0A382XG52-F1
#
_cell.length_a   1.000
_cell.length_b   1.000
_cell.length_c   1.000
_cell.angle_alpha   90.00
_cell.angle_beta   90.00
_cell.angle_gamma   90.00
#
_symmetry.space_group_name_H-M   'P 1'
#
loop_
_entity.id
_entity.type
_entity.pdbx_description
1 polymer ?
#
loop_
_entity_poly.entity_id
_entity_poly.type
_entity_poly.pdbx_seq_one_letter_code
_entity_poly.pdbx_strand_id
1 'polypeptide(L)'
;QEKSWEQITATGKDIGQRWHELAGKYSLPIEIGGLPALVNFSIPHKNWLKYKTLITQEMLKKNYLATNSVYVCTEHTNEIIDEYFEKLDPIFSIIEDCENGRNVAEMLEGPVCHSGFERLN
;
A
#
# COMPACT_ATOMS: atom_id res chain seq x y z
N GLN A 1 -0.21 32.29 7.60
CA GLN A 1 -1.00 31.28 6.86
C GLN A 1 -0.26 29.97 6.96
N GLU A 2 -0.94 28.91 7.37
CA GLU A 2 -0.36 27.57 7.40
C GLU A 2 -0.20 27.06 5.97
N LYS A 3 0.99 26.55 5.65
CA LYS A 3 1.32 26.10 4.28
C LYS A 3 1.03 24.61 4.14
N SER A 4 -0.25 24.26 4.14
CA SER A 4 -0.71 22.86 4.11
C SER A 4 -0.09 22.04 2.97
N TRP A 5 0.20 22.65 1.82
CA TRP A 5 0.84 21.96 0.69
C TRP A 5 2.28 21.51 1.00
N GLU A 6 3.02 22.23 1.84
CA GLU A 6 4.38 21.84 2.23
C GLU A 6 4.32 20.60 3.13
N GLN A 7 3.40 20.58 4.10
CA GLN A 7 3.17 19.43 4.98
C GLN A 7 2.70 18.21 4.18
N ILE A 8 1.65 18.34 3.37
CA ILE A 8 1.12 17.25 2.53
C ILE A 8 2.22 16.69 1.62
N THR A 9 3.05 17.55 1.03
CA THR A 9 4.16 17.12 0.18
C THR A 9 5.23 16.37 0.96
N ALA A 10 5.59 16.85 2.15
CA ALA A 10 6.57 16.20 3.02
C ALA A 10 6.06 14.82 3.46
N THR A 11 4.82 14.74 3.96
CA THR A 11 4.19 13.49 4.40
C THR A 11 4.07 12.48 3.26
N GLY A 12 3.68 12.89 2.07
CA GLY A 12 3.61 11.99 0.91
C GLY A 12 4.98 11.42 0.49
N LYS A 13 6.03 12.24 0.56
CA LYS A 13 7.41 11.77 0.29
C LYS A 13 7.89 10.81 1.36
N ASP A 14 7.60 11.09 2.63
CA ASP A 14 7.94 10.22 3.75
C ASP A 14 7.28 8.84 3.62
N ILE A 15 5.97 8.80 3.37
CA ILE A 15 5.24 7.54 3.11
C ILE A 15 5.87 6.75 1.97
N GLY A 16 6.21 7.42 0.86
CA GLY A 16 6.88 6.79 -0.29
C GLY A 16 8.24 6.18 0.07
N GLN A 17 9.05 6.90 0.85
CA GLN A 17 10.35 6.42 1.32
C GLN A 17 10.22 5.21 2.26
N ARG A 18 9.26 5.26 3.19
CA ARG A 18 8.99 4.14 4.11
C ARG A 18 8.48 2.89 3.40
N TRP A 19 7.72 3.04 2.33
CA TRP A 19 7.37 1.90 1.46
C TRP A 19 8.58 1.30 0.77
N HIS A 20 9.54 2.10 0.31
CA HIS A 20 10.81 1.59 -0.22
C HIS A 20 11.60 0.80 0.82
N GLU A 21 11.70 1.31 2.05
CA GLU A 21 12.38 0.63 3.15
C GLU A 21 11.69 -0.68 3.53
N LEU A 22 10.36 -0.67 3.61
CA LEU A 22 9.58 -1.86 3.91
C LEU A 22 9.72 -2.93 2.83
N ALA A 23 9.64 -2.55 1.55
CA ALA A 23 9.86 -3.47 0.45
C ALA A 23 11.28 -4.04 0.45
N GLY A 24 12.28 -3.20 0.75
CA GLY A 24 13.67 -3.61 0.89
C GLY A 24 13.89 -4.63 2.00
N LYS A 25 13.20 -4.49 3.15
CA LYS A 25 13.22 -5.46 4.26
C LYS A 25 12.79 -6.87 3.81
N TYR A 26 11.83 -6.97 2.89
CA TYR A 26 11.24 -8.22 2.42
C TYR A 26 11.67 -8.60 0.99
N SER A 27 12.74 -7.98 0.47
CA SER A 27 13.26 -8.20 -0.89
C SER A 27 12.20 -8.11 -2.00
N LEU A 28 11.16 -7.31 -1.80
CA LEU A 28 10.08 -7.14 -2.77
C LEU A 28 10.41 -6.00 -3.74
N PRO A 29 10.22 -6.18 -5.05
CA PRO A 29 10.30 -5.05 -5.97
C PRO A 29 9.11 -4.12 -5.69
N ILE A 30 9.38 -2.81 -5.65
CA ILE A 30 8.34 -1.80 -5.47
C ILE A 30 8.60 -0.60 -6.38
N GLU A 31 7.53 -0.09 -6.97
CA GLU A 31 7.54 1.17 -7.70
C GLU A 31 6.65 2.16 -6.96
N ILE A 32 7.20 3.33 -6.64
CA ILE A 32 6.44 4.43 -6.03
C ILE A 32 6.04 5.41 -7.14
N GLY A 33 4.78 5.81 -7.15
CA GLY A 33 4.21 6.68 -8.17
C GLY A 33 3.20 7.68 -7.62
N GLY A 34 2.60 8.42 -8.55
CA GLY A 34 1.63 9.47 -8.24
C GLY A 34 2.27 10.80 -7.85
N LEU A 35 1.45 11.66 -7.24
CA LEU A 35 1.88 12.94 -6.67
C LEU A 35 2.05 12.77 -5.17
N PRO A 36 2.87 13.57 -4.46
CA PRO A 36 2.98 13.46 -3.00
C PRO A 36 1.63 13.53 -2.26
N ALA A 37 0.68 14.34 -2.75
CA ALA A 37 -0.67 14.41 -2.18
C ALA A 37 -1.54 13.16 -2.44
N LEU A 38 -1.17 12.34 -3.43
CA LEU A 38 -1.83 11.10 -3.83
C LEU A 38 -0.77 10.05 -4.18
N VAL A 39 0.04 9.71 -3.18
CA VAL A 39 1.16 8.79 -3.35
C VAL A 39 0.63 7.36 -3.41
N ASN A 40 1.22 6.55 -4.27
CA ASN A 40 0.85 5.15 -4.41
C ASN A 40 2.06 4.28 -4.71
N PHE A 41 1.90 2.97 -4.55
CA PHE A 41 2.89 1.99 -4.91
C PHE A 41 2.32 0.84 -5.75
N SER A 42 3.19 0.13 -6.45
CA SER A 42 2.89 -1.16 -7.08
C SER A 42 4.03 -2.15 -6.82
N ILE A 43 3.70 -3.44 -6.80
CA ILE A 43 4.68 -4.52 -6.83
C ILE A 43 4.65 -5.09 -8.25
N PRO A 44 5.70 -4.91 -9.08
CA PRO A 44 5.70 -5.30 -10.49
C PRO A 44 5.82 -6.83 -10.63
N HIS A 45 4.72 -7.51 -10.40
CA HIS A 45 4.62 -8.96 -10.49
C HIS A 45 3.25 -9.41 -11.04
N LYS A 46 3.19 -10.60 -11.64
CA LYS A 46 1.94 -11.16 -12.23
C LYS A 46 0.80 -11.29 -11.22
N ASN A 47 1.14 -11.43 -9.93
CA ASN A 47 0.15 -11.55 -8.84
C ASN A 47 -0.25 -10.19 -8.25
N TRP A 48 0.16 -9.06 -8.83
CA TRP A 48 -0.05 -7.73 -8.24
C TRP A 48 -1.50 -7.48 -7.79
N LEU A 49 -2.50 -7.76 -8.63
CA LEU A 49 -3.91 -7.56 -8.26
C LEU A 49 -4.34 -8.42 -7.06
N LYS A 50 -3.78 -9.63 -6.92
CA LYS A 50 -4.01 -10.49 -5.76
C LYS A 50 -3.37 -9.90 -4.51
N TYR A 51 -2.15 -9.37 -4.60
CA TYR A 51 -1.50 -8.69 -3.48
C TYR A 51 -2.24 -7.42 -3.08
N LYS A 52 -2.69 -6.62 -4.04
CA LYS A 52 -3.52 -5.44 -3.76
C LYS A 52 -4.83 -5.81 -3.03
N THR A 53 -5.45 -6.92 -3.45
CA THR A 53 -6.65 -7.46 -2.79
C THR A 53 -6.33 -7.94 -1.36
N LEU A 54 -5.25 -8.71 -1.19
CA LEU A 54 -4.79 -9.20 0.10
C LEU A 54 -4.47 -8.05 1.06
N ILE A 55 -3.72 -7.03 0.61
CA ILE A 55 -3.41 -5.84 1.42
C ILE A 55 -4.70 -5.18 1.90
N THR A 56 -5.65 -4.97 1.00
CA THR A 56 -6.93 -4.33 1.36
C THR A 56 -7.71 -5.17 2.38
N GLN A 57 -7.81 -6.48 2.14
CA GLN A 57 -8.47 -7.42 3.04
C GLN A 57 -7.83 -7.40 4.44
N GLU A 58 -6.51 -7.57 4.53
CA GLU A 58 -5.80 -7.68 5.80
C GLU A 58 -5.77 -6.35 6.58
N MET A 59 -5.75 -5.22 5.88
CA MET A 59 -5.86 -3.90 6.51
C MET A 59 -7.27 -3.64 7.04
N LEU A 60 -8.32 -4.06 6.31
CA LEU A 60 -9.71 -3.93 6.77
C LEU A 60 -9.95 -4.73 8.06
N LYS A 61 -9.37 -5.94 8.19
CA LYS A 61 -9.41 -6.71 9.44
C LYS A 61 -8.79 -5.99 10.63
N LYS A 62 -7.93 -4.99 10.37
CA LYS A 62 -7.27 -4.15 11.37
C LYS A 62 -7.93 -2.77 11.52
N ASN A 63 -9.14 -2.60 10.98
CA ASN A 63 -9.90 -1.33 10.93
C ASN A 63 -9.21 -0.21 10.13
N TYR A 64 -8.36 -0.57 9.16
CA TYR A 64 -7.73 0.37 8.24
C TYR A 64 -8.30 0.22 6.84
N LEU A 65 -8.93 1.28 6.32
CA LEU A 65 -9.26 1.37 4.89
C LEU A 65 -8.01 1.78 4.12
N ALA A 66 -7.18 0.79 3.79
CA ALA A 66 -5.95 0.99 3.04
C ALA A 66 -5.87 0.08 1.83
N THR A 67 -5.28 0.60 0.76
CA THR A 67 -4.93 -0.18 -0.43
C THR A 67 -3.48 0.16 -0.80
N ASN A 68 -3.16 0.26 -2.08
CA ASN A 68 -1.84 0.66 -2.57
C ASN A 68 -1.65 2.18 -2.73
N SER A 69 -2.57 3.01 -2.24
CA SER A 69 -2.54 4.47 -2.42
C SER A 69 -3.02 5.20 -1.17
N VAL A 70 -2.45 6.38 -0.91
CA VAL A 70 -2.82 7.25 0.21
C VAL A 70 -3.17 8.64 -0.33
N TYR A 71 -4.33 9.15 0.07
CA TYR A 71 -4.74 10.53 -0.15
C TYR A 71 -4.28 11.36 1.04
N VAL A 72 -3.13 12.01 0.91
CA VAL A 72 -2.46 12.66 2.02
C VAL A 72 -3.17 13.97 2.38
N CYS A 73 -3.43 14.17 3.66
CA CYS A 73 -4.03 15.39 4.22
C CYS A 73 -3.30 15.82 5.49
N THR A 74 -3.61 17.01 6.01
CA THR A 74 -2.99 17.59 7.21
C THR A 74 -3.22 16.79 8.49
N GLU A 75 -4.23 15.93 8.52
CA GLU A 75 -4.55 15.07 9.68
C GLU A 75 -3.74 13.76 9.73
N HIS A 76 -2.89 13.48 8.74
CA HIS A 76 -1.98 12.34 8.80
C HIS A 76 -0.81 12.67 9.75
N THR A 77 -0.99 12.37 11.03
CA THR A 77 0.07 12.51 12.03
C THR A 77 1.09 11.38 11.94
N ASN A 78 2.26 11.56 12.54
CA ASN A 78 3.28 10.51 12.56
C ASN A 78 2.77 9.23 13.23
N GLU A 79 1.95 9.35 14.28
CA GLU A 79 1.36 8.21 14.98
C GLU A 79 0.45 7.38 14.07
N ILE A 80 -0.39 8.04 13.26
CA ILE A 80 -1.27 7.36 12.30
C ILE A 80 -0.44 6.65 11.22
N ILE A 81 0.62 7.29 10.74
CA ILE A 81 1.50 6.74 9.71
C ILE A 81 2.30 5.55 10.28
N ASP A 82 2.81 5.66 11.50
CA ASP A 82 3.51 4.59 12.20
C ASP A 82 2.61 3.37 12.40
N GLU A 83 1.40 3.58 12.92
CA GLU A 83 0.42 2.51 13.10
C GLU A 83 0.04 1.85 11.76
N TYR A 84 -0.07 2.63 10.68
CA TYR A 84 -0.29 2.11 9.33
C TYR A 84 0.84 1.16 8.89
N PHE A 85 2.10 1.56 9.07
CA PHE A 85 3.26 0.74 8.70
C PHE A 85 3.44 -0.49 9.59
N GLU A 86 3.18 -0.39 10.90
CA GLU A 86 3.15 -1.54 11.81
C GLU A 86 2.14 -2.60 11.37
N LYS A 87 0.97 -2.16 10.87
CA LYS A 87 -0.08 -3.04 10.36
C LYS A 87 0.24 -3.62 8.99
N LEU A 88 0.96 -2.88 8.16
CA LEU A 88 1.35 -3.27 6.80
C LEU A 88 2.53 -4.25 6.79
N ASP A 89 3.46 -4.11 7.74
CA ASP A 89 4.68 -4.92 7.83
C ASP A 89 4.45 -6.44 7.76
N PRO A 90 3.57 -7.06 8.58
CA PRO A 90 3.32 -8.50 8.49
C PRO A 90 2.66 -8.92 7.17
N ILE A 91 1.98 -8.00 6.47
CA ILE A 91 1.37 -8.29 5.17
C ILE A 91 2.46 -8.37 4.09
N PHE A 92 3.49 -7.53 4.15
CA PHE A 92 4.63 -7.61 3.24
C PHE A 92 5.44 -8.90 3.43
N SER A 93 5.58 -9.38 4.67
CA SER A 93 6.16 -10.70 4.94
C SER A 93 5.36 -11.83 4.27
N ILE A 94 4.02 -11.78 4.32
CA ILE A 94 3.17 -12.76 3.63
C ILE A 94 3.35 -12.68 2.11
N ILE A 95 3.53 -11.48 1.54
CA ILE A 95 3.77 -11.32 0.11
C ILE A 95 5.12 -11.93 -0.28
N GLU A 96 6.17 -11.75 0.52
CA GLU A 96 7.46 -12.42 0.34
C GLU A 96 7.30 -13.95 0.35
N ASP A 97 6.57 -14.52 1.31
CA ASP A 97 6.25 -15.96 1.32
C ASP A 97 5.59 -16.41 0.00
N CYS A 98 4.70 -15.56 -0.56
CA CYS A 98 4.03 -15.83 -1.83
C CYS A 98 4.98 -15.79 -3.03
N GLU A 99 5.93 -14.87 -3.05
CA GLU A 99 7.00 -14.86 -4.05
C GLU A 99 7.90 -16.10 -3.93
N ASN A 100 8.03 -16.66 -2.71
CA ASN A 100 8.76 -17.89 -2.43
C ASN A 100 7.96 -19.18 -2.62
N GLY A 101 6.78 -19.11 -3.25
CA GLY A 101 6.02 -20.28 -3.69
C GLY A 101 4.72 -20.56 -2.90
N ARG A 102 4.38 -19.76 -1.89
CA ARG A 102 3.08 -19.84 -1.23
C ARG A 102 1.96 -19.35 -2.15
N ASN A 103 0.83 -20.06 -2.18
CA ASN A 103 -0.27 -19.71 -3.06
C ASN A 103 -1.14 -18.59 -2.46
N VAL A 104 -0.96 -17.35 -2.93
CA VAL A 104 -1.78 -16.20 -2.51
C VAL A 104 -3.29 -16.39 -2.74
N ALA A 105 -3.70 -17.19 -3.74
CA ALA A 105 -5.12 -17.37 -4.05
C ALA A 105 -5.89 -18.09 -2.93
N GLU A 106 -5.21 -18.93 -2.15
CA GLU A 106 -5.78 -19.62 -0.99
C GLU A 106 -5.97 -18.71 0.22
N MET A 107 -5.42 -17.49 0.17
CA MET A 107 -5.47 -16.50 1.26
C MET A 107 -6.53 -15.41 1.04
N LEU A 108 -7.13 -15.36 -0.16
CA LEU A 108 -8.16 -14.38 -0.49
C LEU A 108 -9.53 -14.89 -0.07
N GLU A 109 -10.26 -14.06 0.68
CA GLU A 109 -11.62 -14.34 1.16
C GLU A 109 -12.69 -13.89 0.17
N GLY A 110 -12.30 -13.24 -0.92
CA GLY A 110 -13.18 -12.69 -1.95
C GLY A 110 -12.54 -12.65 -3.33
N PRO A 111 -13.27 -12.15 -4.35
CA PRO A 111 -12.75 -12.03 -5.70
C PRO A 111 -11.58 -11.05 -5.78
N VAL A 112 -10.66 -11.29 -6.72
CA VAL A 112 -9.54 -10.40 -7.01
C VAL A 112 -10.06 -9.05 -7.53
N CYS A 113 -9.52 -7.94 -7.03
CA CYS A 113 -9.88 -6.60 -7.49
C CYS A 113 -9.57 -6.39 -8.98
N HIS A 114 -10.39 -5.58 -9.66
CA HIS A 114 -10.13 -5.18 -11.04
C HIS A 114 -8.92 -4.24 -11.15
N SER A 115 -8.21 -4.28 -12.28
CA SER A 115 -7.03 -3.44 -12.55
C SER A 115 -7.36 -1.96 -12.76
N GLY A 116 -8.64 -1.62 -12.97
CA GLY A 116 -9.08 -0.24 -13.17
C GLY A 116 -10.58 -0.16 -13.39
N PHE A 117 -11.01 1.01 -13.86
CA PHE A 117 -12.38 1.27 -14.27
C PHE A 117 -12.42 1.38 -15.80
N GLU A 118 -13.04 0.40 -16.45
CA GLU A 118 -13.40 0.51 -17.85
C GLU A 118 -14.83 1.03 -17.94
N ARG A 119 -15.05 2.03 -18.79
CA ARG A 119 -16.40 2.45 -19.13
C ARG A 119 -17.04 1.34 -19.96
N LEU A 120 -18.28 0.99 -19.62
CA LEU A 120 -19.12 0.19 -20.51
C LEU A 120 -19.35 1.03 -21.78
N ASN A 121 -18.79 0.58 -22.91
CA ASN A 121 -19.13 1.11 -24.23
C ASN A 121 -20.39 0.41 -24.74
#